data_AF-A0AAD1XFT6-F1
#
_entry.id   AF-A0AAD1XFT6-F1
#
_cell.length_a   1.000
_cell.length_b   1.000
_cell.length_c   1.000
_cell.angle_alpha   90.00
_cell.angle_beta   90.00
_cell.angle_gamma   90.00
#
_symmetry.space_group_name_H-M   'P 1'
#
loop_
_entity.id
_entity.type
_entity.pdbx_description
1 polymer ?
#
loop_
_entity_poly.entity_id
_entity_poly.type
_entity_poly.pdbx_seq_one_letter_code
_entity_poly.pdbx_strand_id
1 'polypeptide(L)'
;MKLILLLTLSLLLSISSQSQPAFLQKDQSPLPQPLTLISLSYKCSYFENFAIFTFLPAKDKIEDEDSGTYLAESGVTNKKIYFSFCNDSNIDCSNISKDADQRGAAILRDEDTKECVLLTTPNWNEAEVTYVNNKLDRSRDYLRLSWEGQEPCPDDGTRNLGFSMDVICTDATDPKDLRYYYSGGYSDGTCQIRTVFESKLGCAIVSYREVFEFLSKNYYIFGTILIVLGILLLLFGFRLLLVSLFLGGVVTTVLVAAIIAFQFIITKNTEQYVLWIILGIALVLGCIVGYALVKFKKGGIFILAAIAGLCIALILNSAVFRYAQSKALFWVVIGACSLGCGIISCFVGVFLCIGVTSLIGSYSLVRGISVFVGHFPDEVSLIEQLKNGIAPKTDYYFWGYLAGIIVIFVIGFFIQWRFRPKTKKKSKNGRRYQGLLED
;
A
#
# COMPACT_ATOMS: atom_id res chain seq x y z
N MET A 1 11.69 28.00 22.26
CA MET A 1 10.95 26.83 22.77
C MET A 1 9.54 27.20 23.23
N LYS A 2 9.35 28.17 24.15
CA LYS A 2 8.01 28.66 24.54
C LYS A 2 7.13 29.13 23.37
N LEU A 3 7.71 29.83 22.38
CA LEU A 3 6.97 30.31 21.21
C LEU A 3 6.52 29.20 20.26
N ILE A 4 7.33 28.15 20.07
CA ILE A 4 6.98 26.99 19.24
C ILE A 4 5.92 26.15 19.94
N LEU A 5 6.05 25.96 21.27
CA LEU A 5 5.04 25.26 22.07
C LEU A 5 3.70 26.02 22.06
N LEU A 6 3.73 27.37 22.12
CA LEU A 6 2.55 28.23 22.01
C LEU A 6 1.94 28.21 20.61
N LEU A 7 2.75 28.18 19.55
CA LEU A 7 2.26 28.05 18.17
C LEU A 7 1.64 26.67 17.93
N THR A 8 2.27 25.59 18.38
CA THR A 8 1.70 24.24 18.27
C THR A 8 0.46 24.05 19.13
N LEU A 9 0.41 24.64 20.33
CA LEU A 9 -0.78 24.58 21.20
C LEU A 9 -1.91 25.46 20.64
N SER A 10 -1.60 26.61 20.03
CA SER A 10 -2.60 27.45 19.36
C SER A 10 -3.15 26.80 18.08
N LEU A 11 -2.32 26.07 17.32
CA LEU A 11 -2.78 25.28 16.18
C LEU A 11 -3.64 24.10 16.64
N LEU A 12 -3.23 23.38 17.70
CA LEU A 12 -4.01 22.27 18.26
C LEU A 12 -5.37 22.73 18.81
N LEU A 13 -5.43 23.91 19.44
CA LEU A 13 -6.68 24.50 19.94
C LEU A 13 -7.55 25.11 18.83
N SER A 14 -6.96 25.58 17.72
CA SER A 14 -7.72 26.09 16.57
C SER A 14 -8.36 24.96 15.75
N ILE A 15 -7.74 23.77 15.73
CA ILE A 15 -8.27 22.60 15.00
C ILE A 15 -9.46 21.97 15.74
N SER A 16 -9.54 22.08 17.07
CA SER A 16 -10.70 21.56 17.82
C SER A 16 -11.94 22.46 17.75
N SER A 17 -11.84 23.66 17.16
CA SER A 17 -12.92 24.66 17.17
C SER A 17 -13.50 24.99 15.78
N GLN A 18 -13.03 24.35 14.70
CA GLN A 18 -13.64 24.56 13.39
C GLN A 18 -14.87 23.66 13.22
N SER A 19 -16.03 24.22 13.56
CA SER A 19 -17.29 23.89 12.91
C SER A 19 -17.09 23.95 11.39
N GLN A 20 -17.59 22.93 10.70
CA GLN A 20 -17.48 22.76 9.25
C GLN A 20 -17.90 24.03 8.51
N PRO A 21 -17.05 24.66 7.68
CA PRO A 21 -17.52 25.66 6.75
C PRO A 21 -18.32 24.98 5.63
N ALA A 22 -19.59 25.35 5.50
CA ALA A 22 -20.54 24.91 4.48
C ALA A 22 -20.23 25.47 3.08
N PHE A 23 -18.97 25.43 2.66
CA PHE A 23 -18.51 26.01 1.40
C PHE A 23 -17.73 24.96 0.60
N LEU A 24 -18.45 23.95 0.07
CA LEU A 24 -18.08 23.09 -1.06
C LEU A 24 -19.17 22.01 -1.23
N GLN A 25 -20.39 22.43 -1.59
CA GLN A 25 -21.48 21.51 -1.93
C GLN A 25 -22.17 21.90 -3.23
N LYS A 26 -21.38 22.36 -4.21
CA LYS A 26 -21.84 22.56 -5.58
C LYS A 26 -20.74 22.02 -6.49
N ASP A 27 -21.12 21.05 -7.31
CA ASP A 27 -20.26 20.14 -8.09
C ASP A 27 -19.64 19.00 -7.27
N GLN A 28 -20.50 18.10 -6.77
CA GLN A 28 -20.15 16.68 -6.79
C GLN A 28 -20.07 16.24 -8.26
N SER A 29 -18.97 16.57 -8.93
CA SER A 29 -18.37 15.60 -9.84
C SER A 29 -18.29 14.27 -9.07
N PRO A 30 -18.64 13.12 -9.68
CA PRO A 30 -18.57 11.84 -8.99
C PRO A 30 -17.23 11.77 -8.28
N LEU A 31 -17.25 11.37 -6.99
CA LEU A 31 -16.05 10.98 -6.26
C LEU A 31 -15.15 10.28 -7.29
N PRO A 32 -13.88 10.68 -7.48
CA PRO A 32 -13.01 9.96 -8.39
C PRO A 32 -13.17 8.50 -8.01
N GLN A 33 -13.65 7.70 -8.97
CA GLN A 33 -13.86 6.27 -8.75
C GLN A 33 -12.62 5.78 -8.02
N PRO A 34 -12.75 5.00 -6.94
CA PRO A 34 -11.57 4.45 -6.29
C PRO A 34 -10.74 3.87 -7.41
N LEU A 35 -9.49 4.35 -7.56
CA LEU A 35 -8.59 3.90 -8.61
C LEU A 35 -8.77 2.38 -8.67
N THR A 36 -9.23 1.87 -9.81
CA THR A 36 -9.26 0.44 -10.07
C THR A 36 -7.81 0.01 -9.99
N LEU A 37 -7.39 -0.38 -8.78
CA LEU A 37 -6.08 -0.93 -8.54
C LEU A 37 -6.06 -2.17 -9.43
N ILE A 38 -5.07 -2.22 -10.31
CA ILE A 38 -4.85 -3.38 -11.16
C ILE A 38 -4.67 -4.54 -10.19
N SER A 39 -5.62 -5.45 -10.15
CA SER A 39 -5.54 -6.65 -9.34
C SER A 39 -4.33 -7.46 -9.76
N LEU A 40 -3.32 -7.54 -8.90
CA LEU A 40 -2.10 -8.27 -9.23
C LEU A 40 -2.15 -9.68 -8.63
N SER A 41 -2.20 -10.69 -9.52
CA SER A 41 -2.04 -12.10 -9.17
C SER A 41 -0.58 -12.51 -9.25
N TYR A 42 0.00 -12.98 -8.13
CA TYR A 42 1.25 -13.73 -8.14
C TYR A 42 1.02 -15.06 -7.46
N LYS A 43 1.19 -16.18 -8.18
CA LYS A 43 1.08 -17.56 -7.65
C LYS A 43 0.04 -17.64 -6.52
N CYS A 44 -1.21 -17.35 -6.88
CA CYS A 44 -2.37 -17.43 -6.00
C CYS A 44 -2.42 -16.49 -4.80
N SER A 45 -1.62 -15.44 -4.80
CA SER A 45 -1.76 -14.34 -3.86
C SER A 45 -2.21 -13.12 -4.62
N TYR A 46 -3.23 -12.47 -4.08
CA TYR A 46 -3.88 -11.33 -4.68
C TYR A 46 -3.79 -10.15 -3.70
N PHE A 47 -3.49 -8.97 -4.23
CA PHE A 47 -3.50 -7.74 -3.45
C PHE A 47 -4.59 -6.82 -3.99
N GLU A 48 -5.54 -6.48 -3.13
CA GLU A 48 -6.66 -5.63 -3.48
C GLU A 48 -7.05 -4.79 -2.25
N ASN A 49 -7.37 -3.51 -2.44
CA ASN A 49 -7.79 -2.60 -1.36
C ASN A 49 -6.89 -2.59 -0.11
N PHE A 50 -5.56 -2.49 -0.29
CA PHE A 50 -4.57 -2.48 0.81
C PHE A 50 -4.55 -3.76 1.66
N ALA A 51 -5.10 -4.85 1.13
CA ALA A 51 -5.17 -6.14 1.77
C ALA A 51 -4.50 -7.23 0.92
N ILE A 52 -3.72 -8.09 1.58
CA ILE A 52 -3.09 -9.26 0.95
C ILE A 52 -3.93 -10.50 1.22
N PHE A 53 -4.37 -11.18 0.17
CA PHE A 53 -5.05 -12.46 0.18
C PHE A 53 -4.12 -13.54 -0.37
N THR A 54 -4.09 -14.73 0.25
CA THR A 54 -3.32 -15.86 -0.28
C THR A 54 -4.17 -17.11 -0.32
N PHE A 55 -4.19 -17.75 -1.48
CA PHE A 55 -4.86 -19.02 -1.74
C PHE A 55 -3.88 -20.19 -1.80
N LEU A 56 -2.59 -19.94 -1.47
CA LEU A 56 -1.57 -20.99 -1.46
C LEU A 56 -1.96 -22.21 -0.59
N PRO A 57 -2.60 -22.06 0.59
CA PRO A 57 -3.02 -23.23 1.38
C PRO A 57 -4.11 -24.09 0.72
N ALA A 58 -4.91 -23.53 -0.20
CA ALA A 58 -5.90 -24.29 -0.98
C ALA A 58 -5.25 -25.14 -2.08
N LYS A 59 -4.00 -24.86 -2.45
CA LYS A 59 -3.29 -25.68 -3.44
C LYS A 59 -3.08 -27.12 -2.94
N ASP A 60 -2.91 -27.29 -1.63
CA ASP A 60 -2.50 -28.57 -1.02
C ASP A 60 -3.67 -29.43 -0.53
N LYS A 61 -4.93 -28.99 -0.73
CA LYS A 61 -6.10 -29.82 -0.41
C LYS A 61 -6.85 -30.06 -1.71
N ILE A 62 -6.86 -31.31 -2.09
CA ILE A 62 -7.53 -31.81 -3.28
C ILE A 62 -8.58 -32.75 -2.71
N GLU A 63 -9.87 -32.41 -2.87
CA GLU A 63 -10.97 -33.26 -2.38
C GLU A 63 -11.07 -34.59 -3.13
N ASP A 64 -10.55 -34.62 -4.36
CA ASP A 64 -10.56 -35.77 -5.23
C ASP A 64 -9.10 -36.10 -5.60
N GLU A 65 -8.48 -36.96 -4.78
CA GLU A 65 -7.04 -37.20 -4.70
C GLU A 65 -6.38 -37.48 -6.08
N ASP A 66 -7.18 -37.96 -7.03
CA ASP A 66 -6.77 -38.26 -8.41
C ASP A 66 -6.79 -37.06 -9.38
N SER A 67 -7.64 -36.04 -9.15
CA SER A 67 -7.91 -34.98 -10.16
C SER A 67 -7.36 -33.60 -9.82
N GLY A 68 -7.00 -33.32 -8.56
CA GLY A 68 -6.39 -32.02 -8.24
C GLY A 68 -7.37 -30.82 -8.27
N THR A 69 -8.68 -31.08 -8.30
CA THR A 69 -9.72 -30.06 -8.52
C THR A 69 -10.78 -30.04 -7.43
N TYR A 70 -11.33 -28.85 -7.18
CA TYR A 70 -12.54 -28.62 -6.40
C TYR A 70 -13.76 -28.78 -7.28
N LEU A 71 -14.85 -29.27 -6.68
CA LEU A 71 -16.10 -29.55 -7.37
C LEU A 71 -17.20 -28.62 -6.84
N ALA A 72 -17.89 -27.94 -7.76
CA ALA A 72 -19.07 -27.13 -7.45
C ALA A 72 -20.23 -27.52 -8.37
N GLU A 73 -21.45 -27.55 -7.84
CA GLU A 73 -22.65 -27.83 -8.63
C GLU A 73 -23.06 -26.58 -9.42
N SER A 74 -23.22 -26.65 -10.74
CA SER A 74 -23.46 -25.47 -11.60
C SER A 74 -24.83 -24.79 -11.41
N GLY A 75 -25.71 -25.33 -10.57
CA GLY A 75 -27.14 -24.96 -10.51
C GLY A 75 -27.95 -25.35 -11.76
N VAL A 76 -27.27 -25.72 -12.85
CA VAL A 76 -27.82 -26.32 -14.07
C VAL A 76 -27.80 -27.83 -13.92
N THR A 77 -28.92 -28.51 -14.19
CA THR A 77 -29.04 -29.97 -14.05
C THR A 77 -27.96 -30.69 -14.85
N ASN A 78 -27.31 -31.67 -14.21
CA ASN A 78 -26.27 -32.57 -14.78
C ASN A 78 -24.96 -31.91 -15.22
N LYS A 79 -24.70 -30.65 -14.82
CA LYS A 79 -23.42 -29.99 -15.07
C LYS A 79 -22.66 -29.70 -13.78
N LYS A 80 -21.37 -30.05 -13.75
CA LYS A 80 -20.45 -29.82 -12.64
C LYS A 80 -19.32 -28.89 -13.06
N ILE A 81 -18.98 -27.98 -12.17
CA ILE A 81 -17.86 -27.06 -12.35
C ILE A 81 -16.69 -27.64 -11.59
N TYR A 82 -15.60 -27.86 -12.30
CA TYR A 82 -14.34 -28.27 -11.74
C TYR A 82 -13.37 -27.11 -11.83
N PHE A 83 -12.75 -26.77 -10.72
CA PHE A 83 -11.81 -25.66 -10.70
C PHE A 83 -10.65 -25.92 -9.77
N SER A 84 -9.53 -25.25 -10.00
CA SER A 84 -8.36 -25.31 -9.14
C SER A 84 -7.93 -23.91 -8.78
N PHE A 85 -7.58 -23.72 -7.51
CA PHE A 85 -6.86 -22.53 -7.12
C PHE A 85 -5.41 -22.72 -7.53
N CYS A 86 -4.82 -21.71 -8.20
CA CYS A 86 -3.36 -21.57 -8.38
C CYS A 86 -2.70 -22.51 -9.40
N ASN A 87 -3.47 -23.37 -10.04
CA ASN A 87 -3.00 -24.41 -10.94
C ASN A 87 -4.05 -24.62 -12.02
N ASP A 88 -3.63 -25.27 -13.09
CA ASP A 88 -4.54 -25.83 -14.07
C ASP A 88 -5.31 -27.01 -13.47
N SER A 89 -6.57 -27.16 -13.88
CA SER A 89 -7.32 -28.38 -13.61
C SER A 89 -6.69 -29.57 -14.36
N ASN A 90 -6.56 -30.73 -13.71
CA ASN A 90 -5.98 -31.93 -14.32
C ASN A 90 -7.05 -32.83 -14.97
N ILE A 91 -8.17 -32.25 -15.38
CA ILE A 91 -9.28 -33.00 -15.95
C ILE A 91 -9.05 -33.21 -17.44
N ASP A 92 -9.05 -34.48 -17.83
CA ASP A 92 -8.94 -34.86 -19.24
C ASP A 92 -10.23 -34.48 -19.98
N CYS A 93 -10.15 -33.40 -20.74
CA CYS A 93 -11.18 -32.93 -21.67
C CYS A 93 -10.73 -33.13 -23.12
N SER A 94 -10.31 -34.36 -23.44
CA SER A 94 -9.90 -34.81 -24.79
C SER A 94 -10.86 -34.48 -25.94
N ASN A 95 -12.12 -34.10 -25.66
CA ASN A 95 -13.12 -33.73 -26.66
C ASN A 95 -13.02 -32.28 -27.15
N ILE A 96 -12.41 -31.35 -26.40
CA ILE A 96 -12.47 -29.91 -26.72
C ILE A 96 -11.48 -29.51 -27.82
N SER A 97 -10.31 -30.14 -27.90
CA SER A 97 -9.27 -29.70 -28.83
C SER A 97 -8.21 -30.76 -29.05
N LYS A 98 -7.77 -30.94 -30.31
CA LYS A 98 -6.59 -31.76 -30.66
C LYS A 98 -5.27 -31.08 -30.28
N ASP A 99 -5.31 -29.82 -29.85
CA ASP A 99 -4.16 -29.10 -29.33
C ASP A 99 -4.05 -29.37 -27.82
N ALA A 100 -3.15 -30.28 -27.47
CA ALA A 100 -2.96 -30.88 -26.14
C ALA A 100 -2.59 -29.89 -25.00
N ASP A 101 -2.57 -28.59 -25.26
CA ASP A 101 -2.10 -27.55 -24.33
C ASP A 101 -3.22 -26.65 -23.77
N GLN A 102 -4.48 -26.90 -24.10
CA GLN A 102 -5.59 -26.10 -23.54
C GLN A 102 -5.99 -26.59 -22.14
N ARG A 103 -5.20 -26.21 -21.16
CA ARG A 103 -5.56 -26.36 -19.74
C ARG A 103 -6.13 -25.03 -19.22
N GLY A 104 -7.09 -25.09 -18.32
CA GLY A 104 -7.63 -23.91 -17.65
C GLY A 104 -7.89 -24.14 -16.17
N ALA A 105 -8.03 -23.05 -15.42
CA ALA A 105 -8.28 -23.09 -13.99
C ALA A 105 -9.71 -23.52 -13.66
N ALA A 106 -10.70 -23.27 -14.52
CA ALA A 106 -12.07 -23.73 -14.35
C ALA A 106 -12.66 -24.33 -15.64
N ILE A 107 -13.32 -25.47 -15.49
CA ILE A 107 -13.96 -26.26 -16.55
C ILE A 107 -15.38 -26.60 -16.11
N LEU A 108 -16.34 -26.41 -17.02
CA LEU A 108 -17.70 -26.92 -16.87
C LEU A 108 -17.78 -28.26 -17.59
N ARG A 109 -18.18 -29.33 -16.91
CA ARG A 109 -18.35 -30.66 -17.50
C ARG A 109 -19.78 -31.14 -17.33
N ASP A 110 -20.34 -31.62 -18.42
CA ASP A 110 -21.65 -32.27 -18.45
C ASP A 110 -21.48 -33.77 -18.13
N GLU A 111 -22.20 -34.28 -17.13
CA GLU A 111 -22.03 -35.66 -16.66
C GLU A 111 -22.59 -36.69 -17.64
N ASP A 112 -23.63 -36.34 -18.41
CA ASP A 112 -24.31 -37.26 -19.31
C ASP A 112 -23.53 -37.40 -20.63
N THR A 113 -23.15 -36.27 -21.21
CA THR A 113 -22.48 -36.21 -22.52
C THR A 113 -20.95 -36.34 -22.41
N LYS A 114 -20.39 -36.06 -21.24
CA LYS A 114 -18.94 -35.88 -21.00
C LYS A 114 -18.33 -34.76 -21.85
N GLU A 115 -19.15 -33.85 -22.37
CA GLU A 115 -18.66 -32.63 -23.00
C GLU A 115 -18.10 -31.69 -21.91
N CYS A 116 -16.98 -31.06 -22.23
CA CYS A 116 -16.36 -30.06 -21.38
C CYS A 116 -16.45 -28.70 -22.08
N VAL A 117 -16.52 -27.64 -21.29
CA VAL A 117 -16.49 -26.24 -21.73
C VAL A 117 -15.46 -25.49 -20.88
N LEU A 118 -14.54 -24.78 -21.53
CA LEU A 118 -13.46 -24.07 -20.84
C LEU A 118 -13.93 -22.67 -20.40
N LEU A 119 -14.01 -22.43 -19.09
CA LEU A 119 -14.52 -21.16 -18.53
C LEU A 119 -13.43 -20.11 -18.29
N THR A 120 -12.16 -20.45 -18.52
CA THR A 120 -11.00 -19.62 -18.19
C THR A 120 -9.99 -19.68 -19.33
N THR A 121 -9.26 -18.59 -19.58
CA THR A 121 -8.07 -18.67 -20.43
C THR A 121 -6.99 -19.55 -19.79
N PRO A 122 -6.04 -20.10 -20.58
CA PRO A 122 -4.93 -20.89 -20.04
C PRO A 122 -4.02 -20.12 -19.07
N ASN A 123 -4.10 -18.79 -19.08
CA ASN A 123 -3.40 -17.95 -18.10
C ASN A 123 -4.28 -17.70 -16.87
N TRP A 124 -4.35 -18.66 -15.95
CA TRP A 124 -5.05 -18.52 -14.67
C TRP A 124 -4.55 -17.35 -13.80
N ASN A 125 -3.34 -16.85 -14.06
CA ASN A 125 -2.77 -15.68 -13.42
C ASN A 125 -3.47 -14.36 -13.82
N GLU A 126 -4.30 -14.35 -14.85
CA GLU A 126 -4.97 -13.15 -15.35
C GLU A 126 -6.35 -12.91 -14.71
N ALA A 127 -6.59 -13.47 -13.51
CA ALA A 127 -7.80 -13.21 -12.76
C ALA A 127 -7.92 -11.70 -12.44
N GLU A 128 -9.03 -11.08 -12.85
CA GLU A 128 -9.44 -9.79 -12.32
C GLU A 128 -9.92 -9.99 -10.87
N VAL A 129 -9.30 -9.29 -9.94
CA VAL A 129 -9.66 -9.35 -8.52
C VAL A 129 -10.43 -8.09 -8.18
N THR A 130 -11.62 -8.25 -7.64
CA THR A 130 -12.40 -7.13 -7.13
C THR A 130 -12.78 -7.42 -5.70
N TYR A 131 -12.34 -6.58 -4.78
CA TYR A 131 -12.82 -6.68 -3.42
C TYR A 131 -14.12 -5.89 -3.29
N VAL A 132 -15.20 -6.55 -2.92
CA VAL A 132 -16.52 -5.95 -2.85
C VAL A 132 -16.89 -5.74 -1.38
N ASN A 133 -16.99 -4.47 -1.01
CA ASN A 133 -17.50 -4.06 0.30
C ASN A 133 -18.99 -3.72 0.15
N ASN A 134 -19.86 -4.70 0.41
CA ASN A 134 -21.29 -4.44 0.36
C ASN A 134 -21.75 -3.92 1.73
N LYS A 135 -21.97 -2.60 1.84
CA LYS A 135 -22.49 -1.98 3.07
C LYS A 135 -24.00 -2.10 3.22
N LEU A 136 -24.72 -2.35 2.12
CA LEU A 136 -26.18 -2.28 2.08
C LEU A 136 -26.84 -3.59 2.49
N ASP A 137 -26.15 -4.69 2.23
CA ASP A 137 -26.58 -6.01 2.65
C ASP A 137 -25.56 -6.49 3.69
N ARG A 138 -26.01 -6.97 4.86
CA ARG A 138 -25.10 -7.49 5.92
C ARG A 138 -24.26 -8.71 5.47
N SER A 139 -24.42 -9.09 4.21
CA SER A 139 -23.56 -9.94 3.40
C SER A 139 -22.10 -9.47 3.48
N ARG A 140 -21.34 -10.20 4.29
CA ARG A 140 -19.89 -10.13 4.57
C ARG A 140 -19.06 -9.65 3.38
N ASP A 141 -18.03 -8.86 3.66
CA ASP A 141 -16.98 -8.51 2.69
C ASP A 141 -16.43 -9.77 1.98
N TYR A 142 -16.30 -9.70 0.65
CA TYR A 142 -15.81 -10.83 -0.14
C TYR A 142 -14.81 -10.39 -1.20
N LEU A 143 -13.93 -11.33 -1.54
CA LEU A 143 -13.00 -11.19 -2.65
C LEU A 143 -13.59 -11.87 -3.88
N ARG A 144 -13.86 -11.12 -4.93
CA ARG A 144 -14.25 -11.66 -6.25
C ARG A 144 -13.00 -11.90 -7.08
N LEU A 145 -12.89 -13.09 -7.64
CA LEU A 145 -11.94 -13.44 -8.69
C LEU A 145 -12.74 -13.69 -9.96
N SER A 146 -12.44 -12.99 -11.04
CA SER A 146 -13.13 -13.12 -12.32
C SER A 146 -12.12 -13.47 -13.42
N TRP A 147 -12.50 -14.41 -14.27
CA TRP A 147 -11.75 -14.83 -15.43
C TRP A 147 -12.65 -14.76 -16.65
N GLU A 148 -12.08 -14.36 -17.77
CA GLU A 148 -12.73 -14.47 -19.07
C GLU A 148 -12.44 -15.86 -19.67
N GLY A 149 -13.44 -16.49 -20.28
CA GLY A 149 -13.25 -17.72 -21.05
C GLY A 149 -13.08 -17.44 -22.54
N GLN A 150 -12.96 -18.52 -23.32
CA GLN A 150 -12.77 -18.45 -24.78
C GLN A 150 -14.04 -18.75 -25.57
N GLU A 151 -14.99 -19.47 -24.97
CA GLU A 151 -16.21 -19.88 -25.67
C GLU A 151 -17.27 -18.78 -25.65
N PRO A 152 -18.04 -18.60 -26.73
CA PRO A 152 -19.08 -17.59 -26.78
C PRO A 152 -20.28 -17.92 -25.90
N CYS A 153 -20.95 -16.85 -25.48
CA CYS A 153 -22.33 -16.81 -25.01
C CYS A 153 -23.31 -17.76 -25.66
N PRO A 154 -23.99 -18.70 -24.97
CA PRO A 154 -25.20 -19.31 -25.53
C PRO A 154 -26.27 -18.27 -25.88
N ASP A 155 -26.44 -17.24 -25.04
CA ASP A 155 -27.47 -16.21 -25.24
C ASP A 155 -26.95 -14.96 -25.98
N ASP A 156 -25.67 -14.66 -25.87
CA ASP A 156 -25.03 -13.47 -26.46
C ASP A 156 -23.70 -13.86 -27.12
N GLY A 157 -23.75 -14.25 -28.40
CA GLY A 157 -22.57 -14.69 -29.16
C GLY A 157 -21.48 -13.62 -29.34
N THR A 158 -21.66 -12.41 -28.80
CA THR A 158 -20.65 -11.34 -28.80
C THR A 158 -19.74 -11.35 -27.58
N ARG A 159 -20.17 -12.00 -26.48
CA ARG A 159 -19.41 -12.07 -25.22
C ARG A 159 -18.91 -13.49 -24.99
N ASN A 160 -17.79 -13.62 -24.30
CA ASN A 160 -17.25 -14.92 -23.92
C ASN A 160 -17.74 -15.33 -22.54
N LEU A 161 -18.03 -16.62 -22.37
CA LEU A 161 -18.44 -17.24 -21.13
C LEU A 161 -17.28 -17.19 -20.12
N GLY A 162 -17.43 -16.38 -19.08
CA GLY A 162 -16.45 -16.25 -18.00
C GLY A 162 -16.77 -17.09 -16.77
N PHE A 163 -15.80 -17.16 -15.86
CA PHE A 163 -15.95 -17.72 -14.52
C PHE A 163 -15.72 -16.64 -13.49
N SER A 164 -16.57 -16.58 -12.47
CA SER A 164 -16.37 -15.69 -11.32
C SER A 164 -16.56 -16.45 -10.02
N MET A 165 -15.73 -16.13 -9.04
CA MET A 165 -15.70 -16.77 -7.75
C MET A 165 -15.64 -15.73 -6.65
N ASP A 166 -16.62 -15.74 -5.77
CA ASP A 166 -16.68 -14.90 -4.59
C ASP A 166 -16.24 -15.70 -3.37
N VAL A 167 -15.16 -15.24 -2.73
CA VAL A 167 -14.61 -15.87 -1.52
C VAL A 167 -14.93 -14.98 -0.33
N ILE A 168 -15.90 -15.42 0.45
CA ILE A 168 -16.36 -14.76 1.68
C ILE A 168 -15.43 -15.18 2.82
N CYS A 169 -14.89 -14.19 3.53
CA CYS A 169 -14.12 -14.44 4.75
C CYS A 169 -15.04 -15.01 5.86
N THR A 170 -14.64 -16.14 6.43
CA THR A 170 -15.31 -16.77 7.57
C THR A 170 -14.29 -17.15 8.64
N ASP A 171 -14.73 -17.22 9.89
CA ASP A 171 -13.89 -17.58 11.06
C ASP A 171 -13.60 -19.09 11.14
N ALA A 172 -13.62 -19.80 10.00
CA ALA A 172 -13.29 -21.21 9.94
C ALA A 172 -11.90 -21.47 10.54
N THR A 173 -11.80 -22.54 11.31
CA THR A 173 -10.56 -22.93 12.00
C THR A 173 -9.49 -23.35 10.99
N ASP A 174 -9.87 -24.10 9.97
CA ASP A 174 -9.00 -24.57 8.89
C ASP A 174 -9.15 -23.69 7.63
N PRO A 175 -8.07 -23.06 7.12
CA PRO A 175 -8.11 -22.37 5.83
C PRO A 175 -8.48 -23.27 4.65
N LYS A 176 -8.41 -24.59 4.82
CA LYS A 176 -8.77 -25.55 3.80
C LYS A 176 -10.24 -26.02 3.89
N ASP A 177 -11.04 -25.51 4.84
CA ASP A 177 -12.49 -25.72 4.86
C ASP A 177 -13.13 -24.73 3.87
N LEU A 178 -13.52 -25.22 2.70
CA LEU A 178 -14.20 -24.47 1.66
C LEU A 178 -15.66 -24.87 1.67
N ARG A 179 -16.53 -24.01 2.20
CA ARG A 179 -17.97 -24.26 2.20
C ARG A 179 -18.59 -23.63 0.98
N TYR A 180 -19.05 -24.48 0.08
CA TYR A 180 -19.79 -24.06 -1.09
C TYR A 180 -21.22 -23.66 -0.70
N TYR A 181 -21.66 -22.48 -1.11
CA TYR A 181 -22.99 -21.96 -0.77
C TYR A 181 -23.93 -21.89 -1.96
N TYR A 182 -23.43 -21.47 -3.13
CA TYR A 182 -24.27 -21.16 -4.28
C TYR A 182 -23.47 -21.06 -5.57
N SER A 183 -24.06 -21.55 -6.67
CA SER A 183 -23.68 -21.18 -8.03
C SER A 183 -24.88 -20.51 -8.68
N GLY A 184 -24.66 -19.26 -9.09
CA GLY A 184 -25.57 -18.59 -10.01
C GLY A 184 -25.39 -19.22 -11.37
N GLY A 185 -26.46 -19.79 -11.90
CA GLY A 185 -26.55 -20.08 -13.33
C GLY A 185 -26.48 -18.79 -14.15
N TYR A 186 -26.51 -18.92 -15.47
CA TYR A 186 -26.39 -17.84 -16.45
C TYR A 186 -27.54 -16.78 -16.41
N SER A 187 -28.41 -16.80 -15.39
CA SER A 187 -29.75 -16.19 -15.41
C SER A 187 -29.80 -14.66 -15.38
N ASP A 188 -28.68 -13.94 -15.16
CA ASP A 188 -28.69 -12.48 -14.95
C ASP A 188 -28.20 -11.69 -16.18
N GLY A 189 -27.99 -12.34 -17.34
CA GLY A 189 -27.43 -11.70 -18.54
C GLY A 189 -25.96 -11.28 -18.41
N THR A 190 -25.36 -11.53 -17.25
CA THR A 190 -23.92 -11.50 -17.03
C THR A 190 -23.39 -12.84 -17.50
N CYS A 191 -22.67 -12.84 -18.60
CA CYS A 191 -22.07 -14.03 -19.23
C CYS A 191 -20.94 -14.65 -18.39
N GLN A 192 -21.20 -14.87 -17.10
CA GLN A 192 -20.24 -15.31 -16.11
C GLN A 192 -20.93 -16.29 -15.18
N ILE A 193 -20.37 -17.49 -15.07
CA ILE A 193 -20.81 -18.46 -14.07
C ILE A 193 -20.24 -18.01 -12.74
N ARG A 194 -21.12 -17.71 -11.77
CA ARG A 194 -20.71 -17.19 -10.46
C ARG A 194 -20.80 -18.27 -9.42
N THR A 195 -19.75 -18.46 -8.66
CA THR A 195 -19.68 -19.39 -7.52
C THR A 195 -19.33 -18.65 -6.24
N VAL A 196 -19.90 -19.06 -5.12
CA VAL A 196 -19.68 -18.42 -3.81
C VAL A 196 -19.16 -19.44 -2.81
N PHE A 197 -18.01 -19.15 -2.22
CA PHE A 197 -17.35 -19.96 -1.20
C PHE A 197 -17.17 -19.18 0.09
N GLU A 198 -17.35 -19.87 1.22
CA GLU A 198 -16.88 -19.37 2.50
C GLU A 198 -15.58 -20.08 2.87
N SER A 199 -14.53 -19.30 3.09
CA SER A 199 -13.25 -19.83 3.55
C SER A 199 -12.45 -18.76 4.27
N LYS A 200 -11.56 -19.19 5.18
CA LYS A 200 -10.54 -18.32 5.79
C LYS A 200 -9.61 -17.72 4.74
N LEU A 201 -9.51 -18.29 3.54
CA LEU A 201 -8.70 -17.75 2.44
C LEU A 201 -9.25 -16.42 1.91
N GLY A 202 -10.56 -16.19 2.05
CA GLY A 202 -11.17 -14.88 1.78
C GLY A 202 -10.77 -13.83 2.81
N CYS A 203 -10.11 -14.22 3.90
CA CYS A 203 -9.63 -13.29 4.91
C CYS A 203 -8.25 -12.76 4.55
N ALA A 204 -8.15 -11.43 4.42
CA ALA A 204 -6.86 -10.75 4.33
C ALA A 204 -5.92 -11.16 5.49
N ILE A 205 -4.68 -11.52 5.15
CA ILE A 205 -3.61 -11.85 6.11
C ILE A 205 -3.11 -10.59 6.79
N VAL A 206 -3.01 -9.52 6.01
CA VAL A 206 -2.46 -8.21 6.36
C VAL A 206 -3.34 -7.19 5.66
N SER A 207 -3.99 -6.29 6.42
CA SER A 207 -4.87 -5.24 5.90
C SER A 207 -4.44 -3.86 6.38
N TYR A 208 -3.62 -3.15 5.62
CA TYR A 208 -3.26 -1.76 5.94
C TYR A 208 -4.42 -0.78 5.74
N ARG A 209 -5.55 -1.28 5.23
CA ARG A 209 -6.73 -0.51 4.84
C ARG A 209 -7.22 0.41 5.94
N GLU A 210 -7.33 -0.05 7.18
CA GLU A 210 -7.89 0.79 8.25
C GLU A 210 -7.02 2.03 8.54
N VAL A 211 -5.70 1.88 8.46
CA VAL A 211 -4.76 3.01 8.65
C VAL A 211 -4.80 3.94 7.45
N PHE A 212 -4.77 3.41 6.23
CA PHE A 212 -4.88 4.25 5.03
C PHE A 212 -6.25 4.91 4.90
N GLU A 213 -7.33 4.24 5.30
CA GLU A 213 -8.68 4.77 5.39
C GLU A 213 -8.75 5.86 6.46
N PHE A 214 -8.10 5.67 7.61
CA PHE A 214 -7.97 6.70 8.63
C PHE A 214 -7.17 7.92 8.13
N LEU A 215 -6.03 7.70 7.46
CA LEU A 215 -5.21 8.78 6.89
C LEU A 215 -5.96 9.51 5.77
N SER A 216 -6.63 8.78 4.88
CA SER A 216 -7.40 9.36 3.77
C SER A 216 -8.68 10.05 4.25
N LYS A 217 -9.36 9.53 5.27
CA LYS A 217 -10.50 10.22 5.91
C LYS A 217 -10.06 11.53 6.57
N ASN A 218 -8.85 11.56 7.14
CA ASN A 218 -8.28 12.73 7.81
C ASN A 218 -7.17 13.40 6.98
N TYR A 219 -7.25 13.29 5.65
CA TYR A 219 -6.18 13.73 4.74
C TYR A 219 -5.86 15.22 4.89
N TYR A 220 -6.86 16.04 5.19
CA TYR A 220 -6.70 17.47 5.43
C TYR A 220 -5.79 17.78 6.62
N ILE A 221 -5.84 16.99 7.70
CA ILE A 221 -4.98 17.18 8.88
C ILE A 221 -3.55 16.78 8.54
N PHE A 222 -3.37 15.56 8.05
CA PHE A 222 -2.04 15.00 7.78
C PHE A 222 -1.32 15.74 6.65
N GLY A 223 -2.04 16.05 5.56
CA GLY A 223 -1.53 16.85 4.46
C GLY A 223 -1.09 18.24 4.91
N THR A 224 -1.90 18.93 5.71
CA THR A 224 -1.54 20.27 6.23
C THR A 224 -0.31 20.20 7.14
N ILE A 225 -0.24 19.21 8.04
CA ILE A 225 0.92 19.02 8.92
C ILE A 225 2.18 18.76 8.08
N LEU A 226 2.11 17.90 7.06
CA LEU A 226 3.22 17.60 6.16
C LEU A 226 3.71 18.84 5.40
N ILE A 227 2.80 19.68 4.91
CA ILE A 227 3.13 20.93 4.22
C ILE A 227 3.84 21.90 5.18
N VAL A 228 3.26 22.16 6.36
CA VAL A 228 3.81 23.10 7.35
C VAL A 228 5.17 22.63 7.84
N LEU A 229 5.29 21.34 8.18
CA LEU A 229 6.54 20.73 8.63
C LEU A 229 7.59 20.71 7.49
N GLY A 230 7.16 20.43 6.26
CA GLY A 230 7.99 20.47 5.07
C GLY A 230 8.60 21.84 4.83
N ILE A 231 7.79 22.91 4.84
CA ILE A 231 8.25 24.30 4.69
C ILE A 231 9.22 24.68 5.81
N LEU A 232 8.90 24.31 7.06
CA LEU A 232 9.75 24.62 8.22
C LEU A 232 11.11 23.94 8.10
N LEU A 233 11.14 22.64 7.75
CA LEU A 233 12.39 21.90 7.53
C LEU A 233 13.17 22.44 6.33
N LEU A 234 12.49 22.87 5.28
CA LEU A 234 13.12 23.38 4.07
C LEU A 234 13.79 24.74 4.27
N LEU A 235 13.17 25.65 5.03
CA LEU A 235 13.71 27.00 5.27
C LEU A 235 14.66 27.04 6.48
N PHE A 236 14.34 26.30 7.53
CA PHE A 236 14.99 26.43 8.84
C PHE A 236 15.68 25.15 9.33
N GLY A 237 15.74 24.08 8.53
CA GLY A 237 16.29 22.78 8.92
C GLY A 237 17.64 22.86 9.63
N PHE A 238 18.61 23.54 9.03
CA PHE A 238 19.94 23.72 9.64
C PHE A 238 19.92 24.54 10.94
N ARG A 239 19.14 25.64 10.99
CA ARG A 239 19.08 26.52 12.17
C ARG A 239 18.34 25.86 13.33
N LEU A 240 17.37 25.02 13.00
CA LEU A 240 16.53 24.27 13.92
C LEU A 240 16.92 22.78 13.94
N LEU A 241 18.22 22.46 13.80
CA LEU A 241 18.68 21.08 13.74
C LEU A 241 18.24 20.28 14.98
N LEU A 242 18.26 20.87 16.18
CA LEU A 242 17.75 20.21 17.39
C LEU A 242 16.25 19.93 17.33
N VAL A 243 15.45 20.83 16.74
CA VAL A 243 14.00 20.63 16.58
C VAL A 243 13.74 19.59 15.49
N SER A 244 14.53 19.60 14.42
CA SER A 244 14.45 18.63 13.33
C SER A 244 14.81 17.21 13.82
N LEU A 245 15.82 17.09 14.69
CA LEU A 245 16.17 15.83 15.36
C LEU A 245 15.02 15.32 16.25
N PHE A 246 14.43 16.22 17.04
CA PHE A 246 13.28 15.88 17.88
C PHE A 246 12.09 15.40 17.03
N LEU A 247 11.70 16.16 16.01
CA LEU A 247 10.59 15.84 15.11
C LEU A 247 10.85 14.56 14.32
N GLY A 248 12.06 14.37 13.80
CA GLY A 248 12.46 13.16 13.10
C GLY A 248 12.34 11.92 14.00
N GLY A 249 12.78 12.04 15.26
CA GLY A 249 12.59 11.00 16.28
C GLY A 249 11.12 10.68 16.53
N VAL A 250 10.30 11.71 16.78
CA VAL A 250 8.85 11.54 17.00
C VAL A 250 8.19 10.83 15.82
N VAL A 251 8.40 11.32 14.60
CA VAL A 251 7.80 10.74 13.39
C VAL A 251 8.25 9.30 13.19
N THR A 252 9.54 9.00 13.34
CA THR A 252 10.06 7.65 13.17
C THR A 252 9.47 6.69 14.20
N THR A 253 9.39 7.09 15.47
CA THR A 253 8.79 6.26 16.51
C THR A 253 7.29 6.06 16.29
N VAL A 254 6.55 7.10 15.85
CA VAL A 254 5.13 6.96 15.52
C VAL A 254 4.92 5.98 14.37
N LEU A 255 5.73 6.06 13.32
CA LEU A 255 5.65 5.12 12.18
C LEU A 255 5.96 3.69 12.60
N VAL A 256 7.03 3.47 13.37
CA VAL A 256 7.38 2.13 13.88
C VAL A 256 6.30 1.59 14.81
N ALA A 257 5.79 2.41 15.73
CA ALA A 257 4.71 2.03 16.63
C ALA A 257 3.41 1.72 15.87
N ALA A 258 3.10 2.46 14.81
CA ALA A 258 1.95 2.17 13.94
C ALA A 258 2.11 0.83 13.22
N ILE A 259 3.31 0.52 12.71
CA ILE A 259 3.61 -0.78 12.08
C ILE A 259 3.42 -1.93 13.10
N ILE A 260 3.91 -1.76 14.33
CA ILE A 260 3.77 -2.76 15.39
C ILE A 260 2.29 -2.91 15.80
N ALA A 261 1.59 -1.80 16.05
CA ALA A 261 0.18 -1.83 16.41
C ALA A 261 -0.67 -2.53 15.35
N PHE A 262 -0.33 -2.34 14.08
CA PHE A 262 -0.97 -3.01 12.97
C PHE A 262 -0.75 -4.53 12.98
N GLN A 263 0.45 -5.01 13.35
CA GLN A 263 0.73 -6.46 13.39
C GLN A 263 0.07 -7.18 14.58
N PHE A 264 -0.14 -6.49 15.70
CA PHE A 264 -0.53 -7.15 16.96
C PHE A 264 -1.89 -6.71 17.53
N ILE A 265 -2.36 -5.51 17.24
CA ILE A 265 -3.50 -4.89 17.95
C ILE A 265 -4.71 -4.66 17.04
N ILE A 266 -4.46 -4.22 15.80
CA ILE A 266 -5.54 -3.81 14.89
C ILE A 266 -6.18 -5.07 14.27
N THR A 267 -7.37 -5.42 14.75
CA THR A 267 -8.22 -6.47 14.17
C THR A 267 -9.28 -5.85 13.27
N LYS A 268 -9.93 -6.67 12.42
CA LYS A 268 -10.80 -6.27 11.28
C LYS A 268 -12.08 -5.49 11.61
N ASN A 269 -12.25 -4.98 12.82
CA ASN A 269 -13.38 -4.16 13.23
C ASN A 269 -12.95 -3.13 14.29
N THR A 270 -11.75 -2.58 14.13
CA THR A 270 -11.24 -1.62 15.11
C THR A 270 -11.98 -0.28 14.95
N GLU A 271 -12.71 0.09 16.00
CA GLU A 271 -13.43 1.36 16.05
C GLU A 271 -12.49 2.56 15.90
N GLN A 272 -12.96 3.62 15.21
CA GLN A 272 -12.12 4.78 14.86
C GLN A 272 -11.48 5.47 16.08
N TYR A 273 -12.13 5.44 17.25
CA TYR A 273 -11.58 6.06 18.47
C TYR A 273 -10.33 5.32 18.99
N VAL A 274 -10.23 4.00 18.75
CA VAL A 274 -9.07 3.20 19.16
C VAL A 274 -7.82 3.63 18.40
N LEU A 275 -7.95 3.94 17.10
CA LEU A 275 -6.86 4.45 16.28
C LEU A 275 -6.30 5.79 16.81
N TRP A 276 -7.18 6.69 17.27
CA TRP A 276 -6.75 7.94 17.91
C TRP A 276 -6.00 7.71 19.23
N ILE A 277 -6.43 6.74 20.03
CA ILE A 277 -5.74 6.36 21.28
C ILE A 277 -4.35 5.80 20.98
N ILE A 278 -4.23 4.87 20.01
CA ILE A 278 -2.95 4.30 19.58
C ILE A 278 -2.02 5.41 19.08
N LEU A 279 -2.53 6.33 18.25
CA LEU A 279 -1.77 7.47 17.76
C LEU A 279 -1.31 8.38 18.92
N GLY A 280 -2.17 8.62 19.90
CA GLY A 280 -1.83 9.40 21.10
C GLY A 280 -0.71 8.76 21.92
N ILE A 281 -0.78 7.46 22.18
CA ILE A 281 0.26 6.71 22.89
C ILE A 281 1.58 6.72 22.10
N ALA A 282 1.51 6.47 20.79
CA ALA A 282 2.67 6.51 19.90
C ALA A 282 3.32 7.90 19.87
N LEU A 283 2.53 8.97 19.93
CA LEU A 283 3.04 10.35 19.98
C LEU A 283 3.76 10.64 21.29
N VAL A 284 3.24 10.17 22.43
CA VAL A 284 3.90 10.33 23.73
C VAL A 284 5.23 9.57 23.76
N LEU A 285 5.25 8.32 23.29
CA LEU A 285 6.48 7.53 23.15
C LEU A 285 7.48 8.21 22.20
N GLY A 286 6.99 8.73 21.07
CA GLY A 286 7.78 9.48 20.11
C GLY A 286 8.39 10.74 20.72
N CYS A 287 7.68 11.46 21.58
CA CYS A 287 8.23 12.61 22.30
C CYS A 287 9.38 12.21 23.23
N ILE A 288 9.28 11.07 23.91
CA ILE A 288 10.34 10.55 24.79
C ILE A 288 11.57 10.18 23.97
N VAL A 289 11.39 9.40 22.89
CA VAL A 289 12.50 9.00 21.99
C VAL A 289 13.12 10.21 21.31
N GLY A 290 12.31 11.13 20.78
CA GLY A 290 12.77 12.37 20.17
C GLY A 290 13.59 13.21 21.15
N TYR A 291 13.16 13.32 22.41
CA TYR A 291 13.93 14.01 23.45
C TYR A 291 15.26 13.31 23.74
N ALA A 292 15.29 11.97 23.77
CA ALA A 292 16.52 11.21 23.91
C ALA A 292 17.49 11.44 22.73
N LEU A 293 17.01 11.48 21.48
CA LEU A 293 17.84 11.76 20.30
C LEU A 293 18.45 13.16 20.32
N VAL A 294 17.74 14.15 20.89
CA VAL A 294 18.29 15.49 21.09
C VAL A 294 19.47 15.49 22.08
N LYS A 295 19.47 14.58 23.07
CA LYS A 295 20.63 14.36 23.95
C LYS A 295 21.76 13.63 23.22
N PHE A 296 21.44 12.57 22.48
CA PHE A 296 22.41 11.74 21.73
C PHE A 296 22.57 12.21 20.28
N LYS A 297 23.16 13.40 20.11
CA LYS A 297 23.15 14.11 18.82
C LYS A 297 23.81 13.35 17.67
N LYS A 298 24.87 12.59 17.92
CA LYS A 298 25.49 11.72 16.89
C LYS A 298 24.49 10.68 16.37
N GLY A 299 23.81 9.98 17.28
CA GLY A 299 22.79 9.00 16.93
C GLY A 299 21.60 9.63 16.23
N GLY A 300 21.19 10.84 16.66
CA GLY A 300 20.12 11.56 16.01
C GLY A 300 20.45 12.00 14.57
N ILE A 301 21.69 12.48 14.32
CA ILE A 301 22.14 12.83 12.96
C ILE A 301 22.18 11.59 12.08
N PHE A 302 22.67 10.47 12.61
CA PHE A 302 22.66 9.18 11.93
C PHE A 302 21.25 8.76 11.52
N ILE A 303 20.27 8.85 12.43
CA ILE A 303 18.87 8.51 12.15
C ILE A 303 18.25 9.45 11.12
N LEU A 304 18.46 10.77 11.22
CA LEU A 304 17.96 11.72 10.22
C LEU A 304 18.53 11.43 8.82
N ALA A 305 19.83 11.13 8.74
CA ALA A 305 20.46 10.77 7.49
C ALA A 305 19.97 9.44 6.93
N ALA A 306 19.71 8.45 7.80
CA ALA A 306 19.10 7.18 7.41
C ALA A 306 17.68 7.38 6.83
N ILE A 307 16.87 8.26 7.42
CA ILE A 307 15.54 8.62 6.90
C ILE A 307 15.66 9.30 5.53
N ALA A 308 16.59 10.24 5.35
CA ALA A 308 16.83 10.81 4.04
C ALA A 308 17.32 9.76 3.03
N GLY A 309 18.18 8.83 3.43
CA GLY A 309 18.61 7.71 2.61
C GLY A 309 17.43 6.80 2.21
N LEU A 310 16.47 6.58 3.12
CA LEU A 310 15.21 5.90 2.82
C LEU A 310 14.40 6.68 1.78
N CYS A 311 14.26 8.00 1.91
CA CYS A 311 13.57 8.82 0.91
C CYS A 311 14.23 8.73 -0.47
N ILE A 312 15.57 8.81 -0.53
CA ILE A 312 16.34 8.63 -1.76
C ILE A 312 16.09 7.24 -2.36
N ALA A 313 16.10 6.20 -1.53
CA ALA A 313 15.82 4.83 -1.97
C ALA A 313 14.41 4.68 -2.54
N LEU A 314 13.40 5.27 -1.90
CA LEU A 314 12.02 5.24 -2.38
C LEU A 314 11.89 5.97 -3.73
N ILE A 315 12.54 7.12 -3.87
CA ILE A 315 12.58 7.87 -5.14
C ILE A 315 13.27 7.05 -6.23
N LEU A 316 14.45 6.46 -5.95
CA LEU A 316 15.20 5.63 -6.88
C LEU A 316 14.44 4.37 -7.28
N ASN A 317 13.77 3.71 -6.32
CA ASN A 317 12.97 2.53 -6.59
C ASN A 317 11.79 2.85 -7.49
N SER A 318 11.14 4.00 -7.26
CA SER A 318 10.01 4.46 -8.06
C SER A 318 10.42 4.91 -9.46
N ALA A 319 11.59 5.56 -9.61
CA ALA A 319 12.05 6.10 -10.88
C ALA A 319 12.82 5.10 -11.75
N VAL A 320 13.73 4.32 -11.17
CA VAL A 320 14.73 3.50 -11.89
C VAL A 320 14.50 2.01 -11.69
N PHE A 321 14.42 1.54 -10.44
CA PHE A 321 14.45 0.10 -10.18
C PHE A 321 13.13 -0.63 -10.42
N ARG A 322 12.08 0.08 -10.81
CA ARG A 322 10.83 -0.51 -11.31
C ARG A 322 11.04 -1.51 -12.46
N TYR A 323 12.08 -1.30 -13.28
CA TYR A 323 12.38 -2.18 -14.42
C TYR A 323 13.03 -3.50 -14.01
N ALA A 324 13.63 -3.56 -12.81
CA ALA A 324 14.37 -4.74 -12.36
C ALA A 324 13.47 -5.83 -11.75
N GLN A 325 12.19 -5.52 -11.46
CA GLN A 325 11.15 -6.46 -10.98
C GLN A 325 11.60 -7.46 -9.89
N SER A 326 12.58 -7.07 -9.06
CA SER A 326 13.21 -7.95 -8.08
C SER A 326 12.97 -7.45 -6.66
N LYS A 327 12.36 -8.32 -5.85
CA LYS A 327 12.08 -8.06 -4.42
C LYS A 327 13.36 -7.85 -3.63
N ALA A 328 14.36 -8.68 -3.88
CA ALA A 328 15.65 -8.61 -3.18
C ALA A 328 16.31 -7.25 -3.47
N LEU A 329 16.26 -6.81 -4.72
CA LEU A 329 16.86 -5.54 -5.12
C LEU A 329 16.19 -4.35 -4.42
N PHE A 330 14.86 -4.34 -4.29
CA PHE A 330 14.14 -3.27 -3.58
C PHE A 330 14.64 -3.09 -2.13
N TRP A 331 14.71 -4.18 -1.36
CA TRP A 331 15.16 -4.14 0.04
C TRP A 331 16.66 -3.86 0.16
N VAL A 332 17.47 -4.37 -0.76
CA VAL A 332 18.91 -4.09 -0.81
C VAL A 332 19.15 -2.61 -1.08
N VAL A 333 18.42 -1.98 -2.02
CA VAL A 333 18.54 -0.55 -2.31
C VAL A 333 18.13 0.30 -1.10
N ILE A 334 17.01 -0.03 -0.44
CA ILE A 334 16.61 0.65 0.80
C ILE A 334 17.66 0.51 1.89
N GLY A 335 18.13 -0.71 2.16
CA GLY A 335 19.14 -0.98 3.17
C GLY A 335 20.45 -0.26 2.88
N ALA A 336 20.93 -0.35 1.64
CA ALA A 336 22.19 0.26 1.20
C ALA A 336 22.14 1.79 1.25
N CYS A 337 21.07 2.41 0.74
CA CYS A 337 20.94 3.88 0.76
C CYS A 337 20.72 4.42 2.18
N SER A 338 19.86 3.79 2.98
CA SER A 338 19.60 4.20 4.36
C SER A 338 20.84 4.06 5.24
N LEU A 339 21.46 2.88 5.27
CA LEU A 339 22.66 2.64 6.05
C LEU A 339 23.85 3.43 5.53
N GLY A 340 24.02 3.51 4.21
CA GLY A 340 25.08 4.29 3.57
C GLY A 340 24.99 5.77 3.93
N CYS A 341 23.82 6.39 3.80
CA CYS A 341 23.62 7.78 4.20
C CYS A 341 23.83 7.99 5.71
N GLY A 342 23.38 7.03 6.54
CA GLY A 342 23.66 7.02 7.98
C GLY A 342 25.17 7.03 8.28
N ILE A 343 25.94 6.12 7.70
CA ILE A 343 27.39 6.03 7.91
C ILE A 343 28.11 7.28 7.40
N ILE A 344 27.77 7.75 6.19
CA ILE A 344 28.35 8.97 5.60
C ILE A 344 28.09 10.17 6.51
N SER A 345 26.95 10.23 7.21
CA SER A 345 26.66 11.32 8.14
C SER A 345 27.55 11.39 9.36
N CYS A 346 28.21 10.30 9.73
CA CYS A 346 29.21 10.30 10.79
C CYS A 346 30.51 11.00 10.36
N PHE A 347 30.79 11.08 9.05
CA PHE A 347 32.03 11.64 8.51
C PHE A 347 31.83 13.02 7.86
N VAL A 348 30.67 13.23 7.24
CA VAL A 348 30.38 14.44 6.48
C VAL A 348 29.64 15.43 7.37
N GLY A 349 30.30 16.56 7.66
CA GLY A 349 29.80 17.59 8.58
C GLY A 349 28.59 18.37 8.07
N VAL A 350 28.55 19.67 8.38
CA VAL A 350 27.39 20.57 8.19
C VAL A 350 26.73 20.51 6.80
N PHE A 351 27.50 20.24 5.74
CA PHE A 351 26.97 20.17 4.37
C PHE A 351 25.90 19.09 4.21
N LEU A 352 26.13 17.88 4.76
CA LEU A 352 25.18 16.78 4.64
C LEU A 352 23.90 17.06 5.43
N CYS A 353 24.00 17.69 6.60
CA CYS A 353 22.84 18.06 7.40
C CYS A 353 21.90 19.02 6.64
N ILE A 354 22.46 20.00 5.93
CA ILE A 354 21.69 20.92 5.08
C ILE A 354 21.01 20.15 3.94
N GLY A 355 21.74 19.25 3.28
CA GLY A 355 21.18 18.37 2.23
C GLY A 355 20.02 17.51 2.74
N VAL A 356 20.24 16.73 3.81
CA VAL A 356 19.26 15.83 4.41
C VAL A 356 17.98 16.57 4.80
N THR A 357 18.10 17.70 5.51
CA THR A 357 16.92 18.47 5.93
C THR A 357 16.18 19.14 4.77
N SER A 358 16.91 19.62 3.76
CA SER A 358 16.30 20.16 2.55
C SER A 358 15.56 19.07 1.77
N LEU A 359 16.13 17.86 1.69
CA LEU A 359 15.53 16.74 0.98
C LEU A 359 14.26 16.27 1.68
N ILE A 360 14.33 16.00 2.98
CA ILE A 360 13.16 15.61 3.78
C ILE A 360 12.08 16.69 3.69
N GLY A 361 12.44 17.97 3.83
CA GLY A 361 11.48 19.08 3.72
C GLY A 361 10.80 19.16 2.35
N SER A 362 11.56 19.03 1.26
CA SER A 362 11.03 19.03 -0.10
C SER A 362 10.09 17.85 -0.37
N TYR A 363 10.47 16.66 0.10
CA TYR A 363 9.66 15.45 -0.01
C TYR A 363 8.36 15.59 0.78
N SER A 364 8.43 16.00 2.06
CA SER A 364 7.25 16.21 2.90
C SER A 364 6.31 17.27 2.34
N LEU A 365 6.85 18.35 1.77
CA LEU A 365 6.04 19.40 1.14
C LEU A 365 5.29 18.87 -0.09
N VAL A 366 5.98 18.22 -1.02
CA VAL A 366 5.36 17.69 -2.25
C VAL A 366 4.39 16.56 -1.92
N ARG A 367 4.76 15.65 -1.01
CA ARG A 367 3.87 14.57 -0.54
C ARG A 367 2.65 15.15 0.19
N GLY A 368 2.81 16.22 0.96
CA GLY A 368 1.69 16.91 1.61
C GLY A 368 0.72 17.51 0.59
N ILE A 369 1.23 18.14 -0.48
CA ILE A 369 0.42 18.67 -1.58
C ILE A 369 -0.28 17.53 -2.34
N SER A 370 0.44 16.43 -2.60
CA SER A 370 -0.11 15.31 -3.36
C SER A 370 -1.25 14.59 -2.66
N VAL A 371 -1.34 14.68 -1.33
CA VAL A 371 -2.48 14.18 -0.56
C VAL A 371 -3.78 14.95 -0.88
N PHE A 372 -3.69 16.23 -1.27
CA PHE A 372 -4.85 17.03 -1.70
C PHE A 372 -5.15 16.89 -3.19
N VAL A 373 -4.11 16.79 -4.02
CA VAL A 373 -4.25 16.73 -5.49
C VAL A 373 -4.56 15.29 -5.96
N GLY A 374 -4.09 14.27 -5.24
CA GLY A 374 -4.14 12.87 -5.66
C GLY A 374 -3.05 12.51 -6.67
N HIS A 375 -3.24 11.40 -7.39
CA HIS A 375 -2.37 10.90 -8.47
C HIS A 375 -0.92 10.55 -8.11
N PHE A 376 -0.49 10.77 -6.87
CA PHE A 376 0.82 10.32 -6.43
C PHE A 376 0.72 8.82 -6.10
N PRO A 377 1.54 7.96 -6.75
CA PRO A 377 1.46 6.53 -6.52
C PRO A 377 1.85 6.22 -5.08
N ASP A 378 1.00 5.44 -4.41
CA ASP A 378 1.31 4.98 -3.06
C ASP A 378 2.49 4.02 -3.09
N GLU A 379 3.48 4.25 -2.25
CA GLU A 379 4.72 3.47 -2.25
C GLU A 379 4.44 1.99 -1.93
N VAL A 380 3.40 1.72 -1.12
CA VAL A 380 2.94 0.36 -0.82
C VAL A 380 2.46 -0.35 -2.07
N SER A 381 1.61 0.31 -2.87
CA SER A 381 1.14 -0.24 -4.14
C SER A 381 2.28 -0.49 -5.13
N LEU A 382 3.29 0.39 -5.13
CA LEU A 382 4.47 0.26 -5.98
C LEU A 382 5.35 -0.93 -5.56
N ILE A 383 5.57 -1.14 -4.26
CA ILE A 383 6.29 -2.30 -3.73
C ILE A 383 5.65 -3.60 -4.20
N GLU A 384 4.32 -3.65 -4.22
CA GLU A 384 3.59 -4.86 -4.63
C GLU A 384 3.56 -5.05 -6.13
N GLN A 385 3.42 -3.98 -6.91
CA GLN A 385 3.61 -4.05 -8.37
C GLN A 385 5.01 -4.60 -8.72
N LEU A 386 6.06 -4.13 -8.03
CA LEU A 386 7.42 -4.68 -8.17
C LEU A 386 7.52 -6.14 -7.68
N LYS A 387 6.82 -6.51 -6.59
CA LYS A 387 6.79 -7.90 -6.10
C LYS A 387 6.20 -8.86 -7.13
N ASN A 388 5.32 -8.38 -7.99
CA ASN A 388 4.50 -9.20 -8.86
C ASN A 388 4.93 -9.14 -10.33
N GLY A 389 6.06 -8.51 -10.63
CA GLY A 389 6.60 -8.49 -12.00
C GLY A 389 5.75 -7.71 -12.99
N ILE A 390 4.94 -6.76 -12.53
CA ILE A 390 4.21 -5.85 -13.42
C ILE A 390 4.94 -4.53 -13.45
N ALA A 391 5.32 -4.08 -14.65
CA ALA A 391 5.87 -2.75 -14.83
C ALA A 391 4.76 -1.72 -14.54
N PRO A 392 4.91 -0.86 -13.52
CA PRO A 392 3.92 0.17 -13.21
C PRO A 392 3.68 1.04 -14.45
N LYS A 393 2.42 1.13 -14.91
CA LYS A 393 2.06 2.14 -15.92
C LYS A 393 2.34 3.50 -15.31
N THR A 394 3.30 4.21 -15.88
CA THR A 394 3.77 5.46 -15.30
C THR A 394 2.89 6.58 -15.79
N ASP A 395 2.10 7.13 -14.89
CA ASP A 395 1.38 8.35 -15.20
C ASP A 395 2.36 9.54 -15.27
N TYR A 396 2.09 10.50 -16.17
CA TYR A 396 2.96 11.67 -16.36
C TYR A 396 3.01 12.55 -15.11
N TYR A 397 1.98 12.51 -14.26
CA TYR A 397 1.94 13.20 -12.98
C TYR A 397 3.09 12.80 -12.06
N PHE A 398 3.51 11.53 -12.07
CA PHE A 398 4.61 11.06 -11.22
C PHE A 398 5.91 11.81 -11.52
N TRP A 399 6.25 12.01 -12.79
CA TRP A 399 7.44 12.76 -13.19
C TRP A 399 7.34 14.23 -12.83
N GLY A 400 6.14 14.81 -12.88
CA GLY A 400 5.86 16.16 -12.40
C GLY A 400 6.17 16.32 -10.91
N TYR A 401 5.71 15.39 -10.06
CA TYR A 401 6.02 15.39 -8.64
C TYR A 401 7.51 15.21 -8.36
N LEU A 402 8.17 14.30 -9.06
CA LEU A 402 9.61 14.07 -8.92
C LEU A 402 10.44 15.31 -9.28
N ALA A 403 10.11 15.96 -10.41
CA ALA A 403 10.73 17.21 -10.81
C ALA A 403 10.52 18.32 -9.76
N GLY A 404 9.29 18.41 -9.22
CA GLY A 404 8.96 19.34 -8.14
C GLY A 404 9.82 19.13 -6.89
N ILE A 405 10.01 17.88 -6.45
CA ILE A 405 10.87 17.55 -5.30
C ILE A 405 12.30 18.03 -5.55
N ILE A 406 12.87 17.76 -6.73
CA ILE A 406 14.25 18.14 -7.06
C ILE A 406 14.43 19.66 -7.08
N VAL A 407 13.51 20.39 -7.72
CA VAL A 407 13.58 21.87 -7.79
C VAL A 407 13.48 22.49 -6.40
N ILE A 408 12.50 22.05 -5.61
CA ILE A 408 12.27 22.53 -4.25
C ILE A 408 13.45 22.18 -3.33
N PHE A 409 14.03 20.98 -3.48
CA PHE A 409 15.23 20.56 -2.78
C PHE A 409 16.41 21.50 -3.04
N VAL A 410 16.69 21.81 -4.31
CA VAL A 410 17.81 22.69 -4.70
C VAL A 410 17.60 24.11 -4.15
N ILE A 411 16.38 24.64 -4.24
CA ILE A 411 16.03 25.95 -3.67
C ILE A 411 16.24 25.96 -2.15
N GLY A 412 15.71 24.96 -1.44
CA GLY A 412 15.87 24.83 0.00
C GLY A 412 17.34 24.73 0.41
N PHE A 413 18.12 23.95 -0.33
CA PHE A 413 19.55 23.80 -0.12
C PHE A 413 20.29 25.14 -0.22
N PHE A 414 20.05 25.91 -1.29
CA PHE A 414 20.69 27.21 -1.48
C PHE A 414 20.26 28.24 -0.43
N ILE A 415 18.98 28.26 -0.06
CA ILE A 415 18.47 29.13 1.02
C ILE A 415 19.20 28.80 2.32
N GLN A 416 19.18 27.55 2.77
CA GLN A 416 19.84 27.15 4.02
C GLN A 416 21.35 27.41 3.99
N TRP A 417 21.99 27.18 2.86
CA TRP A 417 23.41 27.48 2.66
C TRP A 417 23.71 28.97 2.81
N ARG A 418 22.88 29.82 2.21
CA ARG A 418 23.04 31.29 2.27
C ARG A 418 22.80 31.85 3.67
N PHE A 419 21.81 31.32 4.39
CA PHE A 419 21.47 31.72 5.76
C PHE A 419 22.34 31.08 6.84
N ARG A 420 23.32 30.24 6.45
CA ARG A 420 24.28 29.67 7.39
C ARG A 420 25.06 30.81 8.07
N PRO A 421 25.07 30.88 9.42
CA PRO A 421 25.86 31.88 10.12
C PRO A 421 27.34 31.67 9.77
N LYS A 422 27.96 32.66 9.12
CA LYS A 422 29.40 32.69 8.89
C LYS A 422 30.06 32.68 10.27
N THR A 423 30.72 31.59 10.62
CA THR A 423 31.45 31.45 11.87
C THR A 423 32.56 32.50 11.93
N LYS A 424 32.28 33.68 12.48
CA LYS A 424 33.31 34.62 12.90
C LYS A 424 34.10 33.94 14.02
N LYS A 425 35.41 33.73 13.81
CA LYS A 425 36.38 33.21 14.77
C LYS A 425 36.11 33.80 16.18
N LYS A 426 35.97 32.93 17.18
CA LYS A 426 35.96 33.21 18.64
C LYS A 426 34.71 33.88 19.26
N SER A 427 33.49 33.41 19.00
CA SER A 427 32.40 33.53 19.99
C SER A 427 32.20 32.20 20.73
N LYS A 428 32.10 32.25 22.06
CA LYS A 428 31.94 31.09 22.98
C LYS A 428 30.78 30.15 22.59
N ASN A 429 29.78 30.64 21.85
CA ASN A 429 28.67 29.82 21.33
C ASN A 429 28.98 29.10 20.00
N GLY A 430 29.91 29.59 19.17
CA GLY A 430 30.34 28.90 17.93
C GLY A 430 31.11 27.61 18.22
N ARG A 431 31.90 27.60 19.30
CA ARG A 431 32.55 26.39 19.81
C ARG A 431 31.55 25.32 20.24
N ARG A 432 30.33 25.69 20.62
CA ARG A 432 29.28 24.72 21.01
C ARG A 432 28.74 23.94 19.81
N TYR A 433 28.82 24.47 18.59
CA TYR A 433 28.41 23.77 17.36
C TYR A 433 29.57 23.05 16.66
N GLN A 434 30.80 23.56 16.80
CA GLN A 434 32.01 22.88 16.29
C GLN A 434 32.42 21.70 17.16
N GLY A 435 32.44 21.85 18.50
CA GLY A 435 32.61 20.71 19.40
C GLY A 435 31.48 19.68 19.30
N LEU A 436 30.34 20.04 18.70
CA LEU A 436 29.22 19.12 18.46
C LEU A 436 29.42 18.15 17.29
N LEU A 437 30.37 18.44 16.40
CA LEU A 437 30.74 17.58 15.28
C LEU A 437 32.12 16.94 15.49
N GLU A 438 32.91 17.45 16.45
CA GLU A 438 34.29 17.02 16.71
C GLU A 438 34.44 16.13 17.96
N ASP A 439 33.52 16.19 18.94
CA ASP A 439 33.41 15.19 20.03
C ASP A 439 32.55 14.02 19.59
#